data_AF-A0A097QZ56-F1
#
_entry.id   AF-A0A097QZ56-F1
#
_cell.length_a   1.000
_cell.length_b   1.000
_cell.length_c   1.000
_cell.angle_alpha   90.00
_cell.angle_beta   90.00
_cell.angle_gamma   90.00
#
_symmetry.space_group_name_H-M   'P 1'
#
loop_
_entity.id
_entity.type
_entity.pdbx_description
1 polymer ?
#
loop_
_entity_poly.entity_id
_entity_poly.type
_entity_poly.pdbx_seq_one_letter_code
_entity_poly.pdbx_strand_id
1 'polypeptide(L)'
;MSNTNAGHIIYVDGQPFKANEDGMWNLTEIWKTLKLKRGKSPSEWRTKEAKRFSECPQKMRSSGQGVTSHILANKQVTLRYAGWVSFEFEDMVYAAFESILAMPEVQAVVVNKMVELGHKAEAELLERHTNADRDYAHKQMRTLFNKADSRKPERLFKAVQQGNMSKETALSLMPSNSVYYRKTEAISND
;
A
#
# COMPACT_ATOMS: atom_id res chain seq x y z
N MET A 1 -0.18 -22.86 -1.95
CA MET A 1 -0.38 -21.42 -1.66
C MET A 1 0.98 -20.75 -1.82
N SER A 2 1.14 -19.80 -2.74
CA SER A 2 2.39 -19.03 -2.81
C SER A 2 2.55 -18.25 -1.51
N ASN A 3 3.66 -18.45 -0.81
CA ASN A 3 3.93 -17.67 0.38
C ASN A 3 4.20 -16.24 -0.06
N THR A 4 3.33 -15.28 0.27
CA THR A 4 3.33 -13.90 -0.27
C THR A 4 4.66 -13.18 -0.12
N ASN A 5 5.52 -13.63 0.80
CA ASN A 5 6.80 -13.03 1.08
C ASN A 5 8.00 -13.85 0.59
N ALA A 6 7.81 -14.97 -0.11
CA ALA A 6 8.91 -15.79 -0.60
C ALA A 6 9.87 -14.93 -1.45
N GLY A 7 11.15 -14.96 -1.10
CA GLY A 7 12.19 -14.22 -1.81
C GLY A 7 12.15 -12.68 -1.68
N HIS A 8 11.21 -12.11 -0.91
CA HIS A 8 11.18 -10.67 -0.66
C HIS A 8 12.44 -10.20 0.07
N ILE A 9 12.90 -8.99 -0.26
CA ILE A 9 14.07 -8.36 0.34
C ILE A 9 13.61 -7.20 1.22
N ILE A 10 14.20 -7.08 2.42
CA ILE A 10 14.14 -5.88 3.25
C ILE A 10 15.55 -5.30 3.38
N TYR A 11 15.65 -3.99 3.53
CA TYR A 11 16.91 -3.32 3.81
C TYR A 11 16.89 -2.82 5.25
N VAL A 12 17.89 -3.21 6.04
CA VAL A 12 18.09 -2.69 7.41
C VAL A 12 19.48 -2.09 7.46
N ASP A 13 19.58 -0.80 7.79
CA ASP A 13 20.83 -0.04 7.84
C ASP A 13 21.72 -0.23 6.59
N GLY A 14 21.08 -0.18 5.41
CA GLY A 14 21.73 -0.34 4.11
C GLY A 14 22.07 -1.78 3.71
N GLN A 15 21.79 -2.78 4.56
CA GLN A 15 22.07 -4.19 4.28
C GLN A 15 20.81 -4.95 3.81
N PRO A 16 20.87 -5.72 2.71
CA PRO A 16 19.75 -6.50 2.22
C PRO A 16 19.60 -7.82 2.97
N PHE A 17 18.36 -8.18 3.32
CA PHE A 17 18.01 -9.48 3.89
C PHE A 17 16.86 -10.09 3.13
N LYS A 18 17.04 -11.32 2.65
CA LYS A 18 16.08 -12.01 1.79
C LYS A 18 15.30 -13.05 2.59
N ALA A 19 13.99 -13.12 2.36
CA ALA A 19 13.16 -14.20 2.86
C ALA A 19 13.45 -15.52 2.13
N ASN A 20 13.36 -16.63 2.86
CA ASN A 20 13.34 -17.97 2.28
C ASN A 20 12.02 -18.26 1.54
N GLU A 21 11.88 -19.48 1.01
CA GLU A 21 10.68 -19.93 0.29
C GLU A 21 9.41 -19.96 1.17
N ASP A 22 9.57 -20.04 2.50
CA ASP A 22 8.48 -19.93 3.47
C ASP A 22 8.12 -18.47 3.80
N GLY A 23 8.68 -17.49 3.09
CA GLY A 23 8.45 -16.08 3.37
C GLY A 23 8.98 -15.63 4.74
N MET A 24 10.05 -16.28 5.23
CA MET A 24 10.67 -16.00 6.53
C MET A 24 12.12 -15.53 6.41
N TRP A 25 12.48 -14.58 7.27
CA TRP A 25 13.84 -14.05 7.40
C TRP A 25 14.56 -14.69 8.57
N ASN A 26 15.88 -14.79 8.43
CA ASN A 26 16.77 -15.23 9.49
C ASN A 26 17.18 -14.05 10.36
N LEU A 27 16.59 -13.93 11.55
CA LEU A 27 16.94 -12.85 12.49
C LEU A 27 18.38 -12.96 12.99
N THR A 28 18.92 -14.18 13.05
CA THR A 28 20.32 -14.41 13.43
C THR A 28 21.28 -13.88 12.36
N GLU A 29 20.90 -13.93 11.08
CA GLU A 29 21.66 -13.35 9.97
C GLU A 29 21.68 -11.82 10.05
N ILE A 30 20.52 -11.20 10.34
CA ILE A 30 20.43 -9.74 10.59
C ILE A 30 21.39 -9.34 11.72
N TRP A 31 21.31 -10.04 12.85
CA TRP A 31 22.18 -9.79 14.00
C TRP A 31 23.67 -9.86 13.68
N LYS A 32 24.09 -10.90 12.95
CA LYS A 32 25.50 -11.12 12.58
C LYS A 32 25.98 -10.10 11.56
N THR A 33 25.19 -9.83 10.53
CA THR A 33 25.56 -8.95 9.41
C THR A 33 25.70 -7.51 9.87
N LEU A 34 24.79 -7.05 10.74
CA LEU A 34 24.85 -5.72 11.36
C LEU A 34 25.86 -5.65 12.52
N LYS A 35 26.59 -6.74 12.82
CA LYS A 35 27.63 -6.82 13.88
C LYS A 35 27.13 -6.32 15.24
N LEU A 36 25.89 -6.62 15.57
CA LEU A 36 25.25 -6.11 16.77
C LEU A 36 25.78 -6.81 18.04
N LYS A 37 25.75 -6.08 19.15
CA LYS A 37 26.13 -6.63 20.47
C LYS A 37 25.29 -7.87 20.84
N ARG A 38 25.84 -8.75 21.68
CA ARG A 38 25.17 -9.98 22.15
C ARG A 38 23.77 -9.74 22.73
N GLY A 39 23.59 -8.67 23.48
CA GLY A 39 22.29 -8.31 24.07
C GLY A 39 21.21 -7.91 23.06
N LYS A 40 21.57 -7.80 21.77
CA LYS A 40 20.63 -7.62 20.66
C LYS A 40 20.43 -8.89 19.84
N SER A 41 21.03 -10.02 20.22
CA SER A 41 20.76 -11.29 19.54
C SER A 41 19.27 -11.67 19.65
N PRO A 42 18.70 -12.38 18.66
CA PRO A 42 17.28 -12.71 18.67
C PRO A 42 16.86 -13.52 19.92
N SER A 43 17.74 -14.36 20.47
CA SER A 43 17.47 -15.12 21.70
C SER A 43 17.43 -14.26 22.97
N GLU A 44 18.05 -13.07 22.94
CA GLU A 44 17.97 -12.10 24.04
C GLU A 44 16.80 -11.11 23.87
N TRP A 45 16.04 -11.22 22.78
CA TRP A 45 14.82 -10.45 22.60
C TRP A 45 13.70 -11.02 23.48
N ARG A 46 13.65 -10.59 24.74
CA ARG A 46 12.77 -11.14 25.79
C ARG A 46 11.59 -10.23 26.17
N THR A 47 11.24 -9.26 25.32
CA THR A 47 10.09 -8.38 25.58
C THR A 47 8.77 -9.14 25.53
N LYS A 48 7.68 -8.54 26.03
CA LYS A 48 6.35 -9.16 26.00
C LYS A 48 5.91 -9.51 24.57
N GLU A 49 6.24 -8.66 23.61
CA GLU A 49 5.93 -8.85 22.20
C GLU A 49 6.71 -10.03 21.61
N ALA A 50 8.00 -10.13 21.91
CA ALA A 50 8.85 -11.22 21.44
C ALA A 50 8.35 -12.59 21.95
N LYS A 51 7.94 -12.65 23.23
CA LYS A 51 7.31 -13.85 23.82
C LYS A 51 6.03 -14.24 23.06
N ARG A 52 5.12 -13.29 22.86
CA ARG A 52 3.89 -13.51 22.07
C ARG A 52 4.16 -14.04 20.66
N PHE A 53 5.25 -13.60 20.02
CA PHE A 53 5.64 -14.12 18.70
C PHE A 53 6.20 -15.54 18.76
N SER A 54 6.99 -15.87 19.79
CA SER A 54 7.56 -17.20 19.96
C SER A 54 6.53 -18.28 20.24
N GLU A 55 5.38 -17.91 20.83
CA GLU A 55 4.23 -18.78 21.06
C GLU A 55 3.46 -19.10 19.76
N CYS A 56 3.76 -18.39 18.67
CA CYS A 56 3.13 -18.56 17.36
C CYS A 56 4.17 -19.04 16.32
N PRO A 57 4.34 -20.36 16.08
CA PRO A 57 5.38 -20.88 15.18
C PRO A 57 5.31 -20.39 13.72
N GLN A 58 4.13 -19.95 13.28
CA GLN A 58 3.92 -19.30 11.98
C GLN A 58 4.52 -17.88 11.90
N LYS A 59 4.73 -17.22 13.05
CA LYS A 59 5.32 -15.89 13.15
C LYS A 59 6.81 -15.94 13.47
N MET A 60 7.21 -16.77 14.42
CA MET A 60 8.61 -16.90 14.83
C MET A 60 8.89 -18.33 15.32
N ARG A 61 10.01 -18.90 14.89
CA ARG A 61 10.44 -20.23 15.33
C ARG A 61 11.96 -20.38 15.30
N SER A 62 12.48 -21.25 16.16
CA SER A 62 13.86 -21.71 16.03
C SER A 62 13.95 -22.76 14.92
N SER A 63 15.07 -22.77 14.20
CA SER A 63 15.42 -23.78 13.20
C SER A 63 16.87 -24.19 13.40
N GLY A 64 17.21 -25.46 13.12
CA GLY A 64 18.53 -26.04 13.40
C GLY A 64 18.73 -26.50 14.84
N GLN A 65 19.93 -27.01 15.14
CA GLN A 65 20.31 -27.52 16.47
C GLN A 65 21.70 -27.06 16.90
N GLY A 66 21.87 -26.82 18.21
CA GLY A 66 23.13 -26.39 18.81
C GLY A 66 23.69 -25.13 18.17
N VAL A 67 24.93 -25.19 17.68
CA VAL A 67 25.67 -24.07 17.07
C VAL A 67 25.03 -23.59 15.76
N THR A 68 24.25 -24.44 15.09
CA THR A 68 23.56 -24.11 13.82
C THR A 68 22.17 -23.48 14.04
N SER A 69 21.73 -23.36 15.30
CA SER A 69 20.43 -22.82 15.63
C SER A 69 20.30 -21.36 15.21
N HIS A 70 19.19 -21.03 14.56
CA HIS A 70 18.85 -19.69 14.14
C HIS A 70 17.34 -19.43 14.29
N ILE A 71 16.97 -18.17 14.44
CA ILE A 71 15.57 -17.76 14.60
C ILE A 71 15.04 -17.28 13.25
N LEU A 72 14.01 -17.96 12.76
CA LEU A 72 13.25 -17.57 11.57
C LEU A 72 12.01 -16.80 11.99
N ALA A 73 11.66 -15.78 11.23
CA ALA A 73 10.53 -14.91 11.50
C ALA A 73 9.82 -14.47 10.22
N ASN A 74 8.50 -14.30 10.28
CA ASN A 74 7.75 -13.73 9.19
C ASN A 74 8.01 -12.21 9.05
N LYS A 75 7.46 -11.58 8.00
CA LYS A 75 7.70 -10.15 7.71
C LYS A 75 7.37 -9.24 8.90
N GLN A 76 6.22 -9.43 9.56
CA GLN A 76 5.80 -8.59 10.70
C GLN A 76 6.83 -8.64 11.84
N VAL A 77 7.24 -9.84 12.24
CA VAL A 77 8.19 -10.02 13.35
C VAL A 77 9.58 -9.54 12.97
N THR A 78 9.98 -9.74 11.71
CA THR A 78 11.25 -9.26 11.18
C THR A 78 11.36 -7.74 11.22
N LEU A 79 10.33 -7.02 10.75
CA LEU A 79 10.28 -5.56 10.83
C LEU A 79 10.35 -5.06 12.28
N ARG A 80 9.65 -5.74 13.20
CA ARG A 80 9.70 -5.41 14.64
C ARG A 80 11.07 -5.66 15.26
N TYR A 81 11.72 -6.76 14.92
CA TYR A 81 13.07 -7.04 15.39
C TYR A 81 14.06 -6.02 14.85
N ALA A 82 13.97 -5.67 13.56
CA ALA A 82 14.78 -4.65 12.91
C ALA A 82 14.63 -3.28 13.61
N GLY A 83 13.39 -2.85 13.92
CA GLY A 83 13.17 -1.62 14.70
C GLY A 83 13.72 -1.71 16.13
N TRP A 84 13.61 -2.87 16.79
CA TRP A 84 14.21 -3.05 18.12
C TRP A 84 15.74 -2.93 18.13
N VAL A 85 16.41 -3.31 17.03
CA VAL A 85 17.88 -3.27 16.95
C VAL A 85 18.42 -1.98 16.32
N SER A 86 17.62 -1.27 15.53
CA SER A 86 17.99 -0.03 14.85
C SER A 86 16.84 0.98 14.90
N PHE A 87 17.06 2.08 15.62
CA PHE A 87 16.11 3.20 15.65
C PHE A 87 16.06 3.93 14.30
N GLU A 88 17.16 4.01 13.56
CA GLU A 88 17.18 4.62 12.23
C GLU A 88 16.28 3.86 11.25
N PHE A 89 16.29 2.52 11.32
CA PHE A 89 15.37 1.69 10.55
C PHE A 89 13.91 1.89 11.00
N GLU A 90 13.65 1.96 12.31
CA GLU A 90 12.32 2.21 12.85
C GLU A 90 11.76 3.56 12.37
N ASP A 91 12.54 4.63 12.50
CA ASP A 91 12.19 5.98 12.07
C ASP A 91 11.94 6.04 10.56
N MET A 92 12.77 5.37 9.76
CA MET A 92 12.57 5.27 8.31
C MET A 92 11.24 4.56 7.96
N VAL A 93 10.89 3.49 8.67
CA VAL A 93 9.61 2.78 8.46
C VAL A 93 8.43 3.65 8.84
N TYR A 94 8.51 4.39 9.95
CA TYR A 94 7.46 5.33 10.34
C TYR A 94 7.33 6.48 9.33
N ALA A 95 8.43 7.11 8.91
CA ALA A 95 8.42 8.16 7.91
C ALA A 95 7.83 7.68 6.57
N ALA A 96 8.14 6.45 6.15
CA ALA A 96 7.54 5.85 4.95
C ALA A 96 6.03 5.64 5.11
N PHE A 97 5.58 5.16 6.28
CA PHE A 97 4.16 4.97 6.56
C PHE A 97 3.40 6.30 6.65
N GLU A 98 3.96 7.30 7.32
CA GLU A 98 3.41 8.67 7.38
C GLU A 98 3.28 9.28 5.98
N SER A 99 4.29 9.11 5.13
CA SER A 99 4.28 9.59 3.75
C SER A 99 3.16 8.95 2.92
N ILE A 100 2.90 7.65 3.13
CA ILE A 100 1.80 6.94 2.49
C ILE A 100 0.45 7.47 2.97
N LEU A 101 0.29 7.71 4.28
CA LEU A 101 -0.97 8.21 4.84
C LEU A 101 -1.22 9.69 4.55
N ALA A 102 -0.18 10.48 4.27
CA ALA A 102 -0.32 11.86 3.84
C ALA A 102 -0.96 12.00 2.44
N MET A 103 -1.11 10.90 1.69
CA MET A 103 -1.71 10.84 0.36
C MET A 103 -3.04 10.07 0.41
N PRO A 104 -4.20 10.75 0.44
CA PRO A 104 -5.51 10.09 0.59
C PRO A 104 -5.80 9.04 -0.49
N GLU A 105 -5.35 9.28 -1.74
CA GLU A 105 -5.46 8.32 -2.84
C GLU A 105 -4.65 7.04 -2.60
N VAL A 106 -3.49 7.12 -1.94
CA VAL A 106 -2.65 5.96 -1.63
C VAL A 106 -3.20 5.23 -0.41
N GLN A 107 -3.75 5.94 0.58
CA GLN A 107 -4.42 5.33 1.73
C GLN A 107 -5.54 4.39 1.31
N ALA A 108 -6.40 4.80 0.36
CA ALA A 108 -7.47 3.93 -0.17
C ALA A 108 -6.91 2.66 -0.84
N VAL A 109 -5.81 2.77 -1.59
CA VAL A 109 -5.14 1.62 -2.19
C VAL A 109 -4.58 0.68 -1.12
N VAL A 110 -3.99 1.24 -0.04
CA VAL A 110 -3.46 0.45 1.08
C VAL A 110 -4.57 -0.28 1.83
N VAL A 111 -5.68 0.39 2.13
CA VAL A 111 -6.85 -0.23 2.77
C VAL A 111 -7.36 -1.42 1.95
N ASN A 112 -7.56 -1.23 0.64
CA ASN A 112 -7.97 -2.32 -0.25
C ASN A 112 -6.96 -3.47 -0.21
N LYS A 113 -5.66 -3.15 -0.23
CA LYS A 113 -4.61 -4.18 -0.17
C LYS A 113 -4.60 -4.91 1.18
N MET A 114 -4.86 -4.21 2.29
CA MET A 114 -5.00 -4.80 3.61
C MET A 114 -6.16 -5.79 3.65
N VAL A 115 -7.30 -5.47 3.05
CA VAL A 115 -8.45 -6.39 2.93
C VAL A 115 -8.09 -7.62 2.12
N GLU A 116 -7.42 -7.47 0.96
CA GLU A 116 -6.93 -8.60 0.15
C GLU A 116 -5.99 -9.52 0.93
N LEU A 117 -5.16 -8.95 1.79
CA LEU A 117 -4.22 -9.69 2.64
C LEU A 117 -4.87 -10.26 3.92
N GLY A 118 -6.17 -10.01 4.13
CA GLY A 118 -6.93 -10.53 5.28
C GLY A 118 -6.93 -9.64 6.53
N HIS A 119 -6.35 -8.45 6.48
CA HIS A 119 -6.28 -7.46 7.56
C HIS A 119 -7.55 -6.59 7.64
N LYS A 120 -8.73 -7.21 7.62
CA LYS A 120 -10.01 -6.50 7.48
C LYS A 120 -10.30 -5.55 8.64
N ALA A 121 -10.04 -5.98 9.88
CA ALA A 121 -10.31 -5.17 11.05
C ALA A 121 -9.38 -3.95 11.12
N GLU A 122 -8.10 -4.13 10.81
CA GLU A 122 -7.12 -3.05 10.75
C GLU A 122 -7.39 -2.08 9.60
N ALA A 123 -7.84 -2.60 8.45
CA ALA A 123 -8.25 -1.78 7.31
C ALA A 123 -9.44 -0.89 7.66
N GLU A 124 -10.45 -1.44 8.35
CA GLU A 124 -11.61 -0.69 8.81
C GLU A 124 -11.23 0.39 9.84
N LEU A 125 -10.28 0.12 10.74
CA LEU A 125 -9.75 1.14 11.65
C LEU A 125 -9.05 2.26 10.87
N LEU A 126 -8.24 1.91 9.87
CA LEU A 126 -7.54 2.89 9.04
C LEU A 126 -8.51 3.75 8.20
N GLU A 127 -9.62 3.18 7.74
CA GLU A 127 -10.72 3.95 7.14
C GLU A 127 -11.41 4.85 8.17
N ARG A 128 -11.71 4.36 9.38
CA ARG A 128 -12.42 5.16 10.40
C ARG A 128 -11.61 6.35 10.94
N HIS A 129 -10.28 6.27 10.92
CA HIS A 129 -9.41 7.37 11.34
C HIS A 129 -9.42 8.57 10.38
N THR A 130 -10.15 8.52 9.26
CA THR A 130 -10.39 9.68 8.39
C THR A 130 -11.36 10.70 9.01
N ASN A 131 -10.95 11.39 10.06
CA ASN A 131 -11.68 12.55 10.58
C ASN A 131 -11.35 13.86 9.83
N ALA A 132 -10.43 13.85 8.86
CA ALA A 132 -10.10 14.99 8.00
C ALA A 132 -10.48 14.77 6.51
N ASP A 133 -10.85 13.54 6.14
CA ASP A 133 -10.90 13.11 4.74
C ASP A 133 -12.29 12.83 4.21
N ARG A 134 -13.36 12.99 5.02
CA ARG A 134 -14.70 12.91 4.45
C ARG A 134 -14.88 13.98 3.37
N ASP A 135 -14.42 15.21 3.61
CA ASP A 135 -14.57 16.30 2.66
C ASP A 135 -13.51 16.31 1.55
N TYR A 136 -12.27 15.90 1.82
CA TYR A 136 -11.24 15.80 0.77
C TYR A 136 -11.43 14.56 -0.10
N ALA A 137 -11.69 13.38 0.48
CA ALA A 137 -12.08 12.20 -0.28
C ALA A 137 -13.44 12.39 -0.98
N HIS A 138 -14.44 13.05 -0.37
CA HIS A 138 -15.65 13.42 -1.11
C HIS A 138 -15.37 14.45 -2.19
N LYS A 139 -14.50 15.43 -2.00
CA LYS A 139 -14.15 16.43 -3.03
C LYS A 139 -13.37 15.80 -4.17
N GLN A 140 -12.42 14.91 -3.89
CA GLN A 140 -11.68 14.15 -4.89
C GLN A 140 -12.58 13.14 -5.59
N MET A 141 -13.42 12.40 -4.86
CA MET A 141 -14.50 11.60 -5.45
C MET A 141 -15.39 12.49 -6.32
N ARG A 142 -15.90 13.64 -5.86
CA ARG A 142 -16.74 14.53 -6.68
C ARG A 142 -16.01 14.99 -7.94
N THR A 143 -14.70 15.19 -7.86
CA THR A 143 -13.85 15.58 -9.00
C THR A 143 -13.60 14.42 -9.97
N LEU A 144 -13.50 13.19 -9.45
CA LEU A 144 -13.33 11.94 -10.20
C LEU A 144 -14.65 11.43 -10.80
N PHE A 145 -15.77 11.50 -10.07
CA PHE A 145 -17.12 11.19 -10.52
C PHE A 145 -17.65 12.26 -11.50
N ASN A 146 -17.27 13.53 -11.37
CA ASN A 146 -17.50 14.54 -12.42
C ASN A 146 -16.69 14.27 -13.71
N LYS A 147 -15.64 13.45 -13.64
CA LYS A 147 -14.87 12.97 -14.80
C LYS A 147 -15.39 11.63 -15.34
N ALA A 148 -16.01 10.81 -14.49
CA ALA A 148 -16.55 9.49 -14.85
C ALA A 148 -18.02 9.52 -15.29
N ASP A 149 -18.77 10.59 -15.02
CA ASP A 149 -20.12 10.77 -15.55
C ASP A 149 -20.09 11.56 -16.87
N SER A 150 -20.12 10.81 -17.98
CA SER A 150 -20.83 11.16 -19.22
C SER A 150 -20.77 12.65 -19.61
N ARG A 151 -19.57 13.10 -20.03
CA ARG A 151 -19.20 14.45 -20.49
C ARG A 151 -20.41 15.34 -20.79
N LYS A 152 -20.70 16.29 -19.89
CA LYS A 152 -21.74 17.32 -20.05
C LYS A 152 -21.83 17.77 -21.52
N PRO A 153 -23.01 17.73 -22.17
CA PRO A 153 -23.17 18.01 -23.59
C PRO A 153 -22.52 19.33 -24.07
N GLU A 154 -22.45 20.35 -23.19
CA GLU A 154 -21.72 21.60 -23.44
C GLU A 154 -20.23 21.39 -23.76
N ARG A 155 -19.55 20.50 -23.03
CA ARG A 155 -18.11 20.27 -23.17
C ARG A 155 -17.79 19.49 -24.44
N LEU A 156 -18.65 18.54 -24.79
CA LEU A 156 -18.56 17.82 -26.06
C LEU A 156 -18.76 18.78 -27.24
N PHE A 157 -19.73 19.70 -27.17
CA PHE A 157 -19.93 20.75 -28.18
C PHE A 157 -18.69 21.65 -28.32
N LYS A 158 -18.13 22.13 -27.19
CA LYS A 158 -16.88 22.93 -27.20
C LYS A 158 -15.70 22.17 -27.81
N ALA A 159 -15.58 20.86 -27.57
CA ALA A 159 -14.51 20.05 -28.14
C ALA A 159 -14.64 19.93 -29.68
N VAL A 160 -15.86 19.85 -30.22
CA VAL A 160 -16.10 19.88 -31.68
C VAL A 160 -15.73 21.23 -32.27
N GLN A 161 -16.14 22.35 -31.63
CA GLN A 161 -15.78 23.69 -32.11
C GLN A 161 -14.27 23.94 -32.12
N GLN A 162 -13.53 23.29 -31.22
CA GLN A 162 -12.07 23.40 -31.13
C GLN A 162 -11.33 22.40 -32.04
N GLY A 163 -12.04 21.59 -32.83
CA GLY A 163 -11.44 20.58 -33.74
C GLY A 163 -10.84 19.36 -33.02
N ASN A 164 -11.04 19.24 -31.71
CA ASN A 164 -10.47 18.16 -30.89
C ASN A 164 -11.32 16.88 -30.91
N MET A 165 -12.47 16.90 -31.57
CA MET A 165 -13.43 15.78 -31.63
C MET A 165 -14.33 15.90 -32.87
N SER A 166 -14.65 14.78 -33.52
CA SER A 166 -15.58 14.80 -34.66
C SER A 166 -17.03 15.01 -34.21
N LYS A 167 -17.81 15.65 -35.08
CA LYS A 167 -19.24 15.92 -34.87
C LYS A 167 -20.03 14.63 -34.58
N GLU A 168 -19.82 13.55 -35.35
CA GLU A 168 -20.55 12.29 -35.12
C GLU A 168 -20.23 11.66 -33.77
N THR A 169 -18.96 11.70 -33.36
CA THR A 169 -18.51 11.14 -32.07
C THR A 169 -19.09 11.92 -30.89
N ALA A 170 -19.22 13.23 -31.02
CA ALA A 170 -19.82 14.06 -29.97
C ALA A 170 -21.33 13.80 -29.83
N LEU A 171 -22.06 13.64 -30.94
CA LEU A 171 -23.50 13.38 -30.94
C LEU A 171 -23.85 12.01 -30.34
N SER A 172 -23.07 10.96 -30.61
CA SER A 172 -23.32 9.61 -30.05
C SER A 172 -23.15 9.54 -28.53
N LEU A 173 -22.42 10.50 -27.95
CA LEU A 173 -22.16 10.61 -26.52
C LEU A 173 -23.08 11.61 -25.80
N MET A 174 -23.92 12.34 -26.54
CA MET A 174 -24.85 13.31 -25.97
C MET A 174 -26.28 12.74 -25.89
N PRO A 175 -27.05 13.07 -24.83
CA PRO A 175 -28.49 12.83 -24.82
C PRO A 175 -29.17 13.63 -25.94
N SER A 176 -30.00 12.98 -26.75
CA SER A 176 -30.70 13.59 -27.89
C SER A 176 -31.66 14.73 -27.51
N ASN A 177 -32.12 14.75 -26.25
CA ASN A 177 -32.94 15.83 -25.69
C ASN A 177 -32.12 17.05 -25.22
N SER A 178 -30.79 17.02 -25.30
CA SER A 178 -29.93 18.12 -24.87
C SER A 178 -29.96 19.30 -25.85
N VAL A 179 -29.99 20.53 -25.32
CA VAL A 179 -29.83 21.75 -26.13
C VAL A 179 -28.50 21.76 -26.89
N TYR A 180 -27.45 21.16 -26.32
CA TYR A 180 -26.13 21.09 -26.97
C TYR A 180 -26.03 20.01 -28.05
N TYR A 181 -26.90 18.99 -28.01
CA TYR A 181 -27.04 18.04 -29.12
C TYR A 181 -27.47 18.79 -30.38
N ARG A 182 -28.55 19.59 -30.30
CA ARG A 182 -29.06 20.42 -31.41
C ARG A 182 -28.04 21.44 -31.90
N LYS A 183 -27.30 22.07 -30.97
CA LYS A 183 -26.22 23.02 -31.33
C LYS A 183 -25.07 22.35 -32.07
N THR A 184 -24.72 21.13 -31.69
CA THR A 184 -23.64 20.34 -32.35
C THR A 184 -24.08 19.87 -33.73
N GLU A 185 -25.35 19.46 -33.88
CA GLU A 185 -25.95 19.08 -35.17
C GLU A 185 -25.96 20.24 -36.18
N ALA A 186 -26.18 21.47 -35.70
CA ALA A 186 -26.20 22.68 -36.53
C ALA A 186 -24.82 23.20 -36.98
N ILE A 187 -23.71 22.60 -36.50
CA ILE A 187 -22.37 22.93 -37.00
C ILE A 187 -22.27 22.44 -38.45
N SER A 188 -22.02 23.35 -39.41
CA SER A 188 -21.82 22.99 -40.82
C SER A 188 -20.50 22.24 -40.98
N ASN A 189 -20.52 21.14 -41.75
CA ASN A 189 -19.30 20.45 -42.14
C ASN A 189 -18.71 21.24 -43.31
N ASP A 190 -17.60 21.94 -43.07
CA ASP A 190 -16.71 22.38 -44.14
C ASP A 190 -15.94 21.20 -44.73
#